data_AF-A0A520HGU7-F1
#
_entry.id   AF-A0A520HGU7-F1
#
_cell.length_a   1.000
_cell.length_b   1.000
_cell.length_c   1.000
_cell.angle_alpha   90.00
_cell.angle_beta   90.00
_cell.angle_gamma   90.00
#
_symmetry.space_group_name_H-M   'P 1'
#
loop_
_entity.id
_entity.type
_entity.pdbx_description
1 polymer ?
#
loop_
_entity_poly.entity_id
_entity_poly.type
_entity_poly.pdbx_seq_one_letter_code
_entity_poly.pdbx_strand_id
1 'polypeptide(L)' 'MLKLLKRLALGLAVLFLLFLLLNWIFPAPDKVQYSLVITDDKNEVINAYLTPDQKWRMKTELNEISPLLRKTIVAK' A
#
# COMPACT_ATOMS: atom_id res chain seq x y z
N MET A 1 -2.79 16.02 -43.24
CA MET A 1 -1.95 15.10 -42.45
C MET A 1 -1.30 15.78 -41.23
N LEU A 2 -0.49 16.84 -41.40
CA LEU A 2 0.23 17.52 -40.29
C LEU A 2 -0.68 18.06 -39.15
N LYS A 3 -1.85 18.61 -39.48
CA LYS A 3 -2.81 19.14 -38.49
C LYS A 3 -3.41 18.05 -37.59
N LEU A 4 -3.58 16.83 -38.12
CA LEU A 4 -4.07 15.68 -37.36
C LEU A 4 -2.98 15.17 -36.39
N LEU A 5 -1.73 15.13 -36.85
CA LEU A 5 -0.58 14.75 -36.04
C LEU A 5 -0.38 15.71 -34.85
N LYS A 6 -0.52 17.02 -35.07
CA LYS A 6 -0.46 18.02 -33.99
C LYS A 6 -1.58 17.87 -32.97
N ARG A 7 -2.81 17.54 -33.41
CA ARG A 7 -3.95 17.29 -32.52
C ARG A 7 -3.75 16.02 -31.68
N LEU A 8 -3.21 14.96 -32.29
CA LEU A 8 -2.86 13.72 -31.57
C LEU A 8 -1.76 13.95 -30.54
N ALA A 9 -0.69 14.66 -30.91
CA ALA A 9 0.39 15.01 -29.99
C ALA A 9 -0.12 15.86 -28.81
N LEU A 10 -0.99 16.84 -29.07
CA LEU A 10 -1.62 17.64 -28.02
C LEU A 10 -2.52 16.78 -27.12
N GLY A 11 -3.31 15.87 -27.69
CA GLY A 11 -4.13 14.94 -26.91
C GLY A 11 -3.31 14.04 -26.00
N LEU A 12 -2.20 13.48 -26.49
CA LEU A 12 -1.26 12.69 -25.67
C LEU A 12 -0.62 13.54 -24.56
N ALA A 13 -0.21 14.77 -24.88
CA ALA A 13 0.40 15.66 -23.90
C ALA A 13 -0.58 16.00 -22.77
N VAL A 14 -1.85 16.29 -23.10
CA VAL A 14 -2.90 16.54 -22.11
C VAL A 14 -3.19 15.29 -21.27
N LEU A 15 -3.27 14.11 -21.90
CA LEU A 15 -3.50 12.86 -21.18
C LEU A 15 -2.36 12.54 -20.21
N PHE A 16 -1.11 12.78 -20.63
CA PHE A 16 0.06 12.60 -19.79
C PHE A 16 0.09 13.59 -18.61
N LEU A 17 -0.25 14.85 -18.85
CA LEU A 17 -0.40 15.84 -17.77
C LEU A 17 -1.50 15.43 -16.78
N LEU A 18 -2.63 14.93 -17.28
CA LEU A 18 -3.73 14.46 -16.45
C LEU A 18 -3.31 13.27 -15.58
N PHE A 19 -2.56 12.32 -16.15
CA PHE A 19 -2.00 11.18 -15.41
C PHE A 19 -1.11 11.63 -14.26
N LEU A 20 -0.20 12.58 -14.50
CA LEU A 20 0.67 13.14 -13.46
C LEU A 20 -0.12 13.86 -12.36
N LEU A 21 -1.11 14.66 -12.75
CA LEU A 21 -2.01 15.34 -11.81
C LEU A 21 -2.76 14.33 -10.93
N LEU A 22 -3.29 13.27 -11.53
CA LEU A 22 -4.03 12.26 -10.80
C LEU A 22 -3.12 11.48 -9.83
N ASN A 23 -1.90 11.15 -10.25
CA ASN A 23 -0.91 10.51 -9.38
C ASN A 23 -0.51 11.40 -8.20
N TRP A 24 -0.54 12.73 -8.37
CA TRP A 24 -0.28 13.67 -7.27
C TRP A 24 -1.48 13.85 -6.34
N ILE A 25 -2.71 13.88 -6.88
CA ILE A 25 -3.94 13.98 -6.07
C ILE A 25 -4.19 12.69 -5.28
N PHE A 26 -3.82 11.54 -5.84
CA PHE A 26 -3.94 10.22 -5.22
C PHE A 26 -2.55 9.59 -5.03
N PRO A 27 -1.74 10.11 -4.09
CA PRO A 27 -0.48 9.46 -3.77
C PRO A 27 -0.77 8.05 -3.24
N ALA A 28 -0.06 7.06 -3.77
CA ALA A 28 -0.14 5.70 -3.24
C ALA A 28 0.23 5.73 -1.74
N PRO A 29 -0.53 5.05 -0.86
CA PRO A 29 -0.25 5.07 0.57
C PRO A 29 1.13 4.43 0.84
N ASP A 30 2.11 5.27 1.12
CA ASP A 30 3.54 4.90 1.17
C ASP A 30 3.89 3.91 2.29
N LYS A 31 3.09 3.84 3.36
CA LYS A 31 3.44 3.05 4.55
C LYS A 31 2.20 2.46 5.20
N VAL A 32 2.08 1.14 5.15
CA VAL A 32 1.16 0.42 6.03
C VAL A 32 1.69 0.60 7.45
N GLN A 33 1.06 1.47 8.22
CA GLN A 33 1.41 1.65 9.63
C GLN A 33 0.95 0.41 10.39
N TYR A 34 1.87 -0.19 11.14
CA TYR A 34 1.57 -1.34 12.00
C TYR A 34 1.17 -0.85 13.39
N SER A 35 0.31 -1.63 14.06
CA SER A 35 -0.04 -1.41 15.46
C SER A 35 1.23 -1.46 16.33
N LEU A 36 1.35 -0.52 17.26
CA LEU A 36 2.41 -0.57 18.27
C LEU A 36 2.08 -1.72 19.24
N VAL A 37 2.94 -2.73 19.28
CA VAL A 37 2.86 -3.85 20.24
C VAL A 37 4.00 -3.68 21.22
N ILE A 38 3.67 -3.52 22.51
CA ILE A 38 4.63 -3.44 23.61
C ILE A 38 4.79 -4.85 24.20
N THR A 39 6.01 -5.37 24.16
CA THR A 39 6.39 -6.69 24.70
C THR A 39 7.27 -6.56 25.94
N ASP A 40 7.14 -7.48 26.88
CA ASP A 40 8.01 -7.63 28.06
C ASP A 40 9.37 -8.23 27.70
N ASP A 41 10.31 -8.29 28.66
CA ASP A 41 11.63 -8.92 28.53
C ASP A 41 11.56 -10.42 28.13
N LYS A 42 10.43 -11.07 28.43
CA LYS A 42 10.07 -12.44 28.07
C LYS A 42 9.31 -12.57 26.74
N ASN A 43 9.19 -11.49 25.96
CA ASN A 43 8.40 -11.40 24.73
C ASN A 43 6.88 -11.63 24.91
N GLU A 44 6.36 -11.49 26.14
CA GLU A 44 4.90 -11.52 26.37
C GLU A 44 4.27 -10.17 25.99
N VAL A 45 3.13 -10.20 25.31
CA VAL A 45 2.43 -8.96 24.87
C VAL A 45 1.78 -8.28 26.07
N ILE A 46 2.30 -7.13 26.46
CA ILE A 46 1.76 -6.34 27.58
C ILE A 46 0.59 -5.47 27.10
N ASN A 47 0.75 -4.79 25.96
CA ASN A 47 -0.26 -3.88 25.41
C ASN A 47 -0.13 -3.74 23.90
N ALA A 48 -1.27 -3.64 23.21
CA ALA A 48 -1.34 -3.38 21.78
C ALA A 48 -2.23 -2.16 21.50
N TYR A 49 -1.74 -1.24 20.67
CA TYR A 49 -2.47 -0.04 20.28
C TYR A 49 -3.01 -0.15 18.85
N LEU A 50 -4.15 0.49 18.60
CA LEU A 50 -4.74 0.62 17.28
C LEU A 50 -3.83 1.41 16.35
N THR A 51 -3.84 1.06 15.06
CA THR A 51 -3.22 1.91 14.03
C THR A 51 -3.97 3.25 13.92
N PRO A 52 -3.33 4.34 13.44
CA PRO A 52 -3.97 5.65 13.39
C PRO A 52 -5.22 5.75 12.52
N ASP A 53 -5.45 4.81 11.60
CA ASP A 53 -6.73 4.65 10.88
C ASP A 53 -7.73 3.74 11.61
N GLN A 54 -7.55 3.54 12.92
CA GLN A 54 -8.39 2.76 13.82
C GLN A 54 -8.55 1.28 13.44
N LYS A 55 -7.59 0.71 12.71
CA LYS A 55 -7.60 -0.71 12.35
C LYS A 55 -6.69 -1.53 13.25
N TRP A 56 -7.03 -2.79 13.43
CA TRP A 56 -6.16 -3.79 14.04
C TRP A 56 -5.22 -4.32 12.97
N ARG A 57 -3.94 -3.90 12.99
CA ARG A 57 -2.89 -4.45 12.12
C ARG A 57 -1.72 -4.91 12.96
N MET A 58 -1.79 -6.14 13.44
CA MET A 58 -0.63 -6.76 14.08
C MET A 58 0.38 -7.12 13.00
N LYS A 59 1.66 -6.78 13.23
CA LYS A 59 2.74 -7.26 12.39
C LYS A 59 2.90 -8.76 12.66
N THR A 60 2.86 -9.56 11.60
CA THR A 60 3.08 -11.01 11.69
C THR A 60 4.14 -11.38 10.66
N GLU A 61 5.12 -12.18 11.08
CA GLU A 61 6.16 -12.69 10.20
C GLU A 61 5.77 -14.05 9.59
N LEU A 62 6.33 -14.39 8.42
CA LEU A 62 5.97 -15.59 7.67
C LEU A 62 6.19 -16.89 8.47
N ASN A 63 7.18 -16.90 9.36
CA ASN A 63 7.51 -17.99 10.29
C ASN A 63 6.49 -18.18 11.42
N GLU A 64 5.74 -17.14 11.78
CA GLU A 64 4.69 -17.16 12.81
C GLU A 64 3.34 -17.67 12.26
N ILE A 65 3.22 -17.77 10.94
CA ILE A 65 2.01 -18.18 10.25
C ILE A 65 2.04 -19.68 9.92
N SER A 66 0.90 -20.35 10.09
CA SER A 66 0.72 -21.76 9.72
C SER A 66 1.21 -22.04 8.29
N PRO A 67 1.94 -23.15 8.05
CA PRO A 67 2.41 -23.55 6.72
C PRO A 67 1.28 -23.65 5.69
N LEU A 68 0.06 -24.00 6.12
CA LEU A 68 -1.13 -24.06 5.28
C LEU A 68 -1.56 -22.66 4.83
N LEU A 69 -1.63 -21.71 5.77
CA LEU A 69 -2.04 -20.33 5.50
C LEU A 69 -1.03 -19.59 4.60
N ARG A 70 0.27 -19.92 4.74
CA ARG A 70 1.33 -19.42 3.85
C ARG A 70 1.08 -19.85 2.40
N LYS A 71 0.75 -21.12 2.17
CA LYS A 71 0.50 -21.66 0.82
C LYS A 71 -0.75 -21.06 0.19
N THR A 72 -1.79 -20.76 0.97
CA THR A 72 -3.05 -20.23 0.45
C THR A 72 -3.02 -18.73 0.17
N ILE A 73 -2.26 -17.93 0.94
CA ILE A 73 -2.13 -16.48 0.71
C ILE A 73 -1.23 -16.18 -0.49
N VAL A 74 -0.15 -16.95 -0.70
CA VAL A 74 0.78 -16.75 -1.84
C VAL A 74 0.18 -17.18 -3.18
N ALA A 75 -0.89 -17.99 -3.16
CA ALA A 75 -1.52 -18.54 -4.36
C ALA A 75 -2.63 -17.66 -4.96
N LYS A 76 -2.73 -16.37 -4.60
CA LYS A 76 -3.75 -15.43 -5.10
C LYS A 76 -3.10 -14.19 -5.71
#